data_AF-A0AA38YGL5-F1
#
_entry.id   AF-A0AA38YGL5-F1
#
_cell.length_a   1.000
_cell.length_b   1.000
_cell.length_c   1.000
_cell.angle_alpha   90.00
_cell.angle_beta   90.00
_cell.angle_gamma   90.00
#
_symmetry.space_group_name_H-M   'P 1'
#
loop_
_entity.id
_entity.type
_entity.pdbx_description
1 polymer ?
#
loop_
_entity_poly.entity_id
_entity_poly.type
_entity_poly.pdbx_seq_one_letter_code
_entity_poly.pdbx_strand_id
1 'polypeptide(L)'
;MTRQNVVVADTKSGINVAITMTVSNSSLFTKAVKKTRETQGGCINIPPKKVGGGARINAWVDSMRASSPTRVKSAASLSDQSSWMLRHPSALNMFEQIIEASKGKQIVMFLDYDGTLSPIVDDPDRAFMSDAMRTAVRELARYFPTAIVSGRCRDKVYNFVRLAELYYAGSHGMDIKGPAKGSKYKKETKAVLFQPASEFLPMIDEVYKALLEKTKSIPGASVEHNKFCLSVHYRCVDEKKWSMLAQQVRSVLQQYPKLRLTQGRKVLEIRPTIKWDKGKALEFLLESLGFGNCTDVFPVYIGDDRTDEDAFKILRDRGQGFGILVSKIPKDTSASYSLQEPLEARTLSYYIHALILFLYLLFSSIVYTPACINYHFFFVINL
;
A
#
# COMPACT_ATOMS: atom_id res chain seq x y z
N MET A 1 -55.84 38.48 -28.31
CA MET A 1 -54.66 38.03 -29.07
C MET A 1 -54.60 36.51 -29.00
N THR A 2 -54.76 35.85 -30.16
CA THR A 2 -54.26 34.52 -30.61
C THR A 2 -53.76 33.53 -29.54
N ARG A 3 -54.38 32.35 -29.30
CA ARG A 3 -54.61 31.13 -30.12
C ARG A 3 -53.56 30.02 -29.85
N GLN A 4 -54.09 28.84 -29.45
CA GLN A 4 -53.75 27.48 -29.92
C GLN A 4 -52.36 26.89 -29.51
N ASN A 5 -52.14 25.61 -29.23
CA ASN A 5 -52.92 24.36 -29.23
C ASN A 5 -51.95 23.21 -28.79
N VAL A 6 -52.44 22.13 -28.12
CA VAL A 6 -52.31 20.67 -28.53
C VAL A 6 -50.87 20.11 -28.71
N VAL A 7 -50.40 18.91 -28.31
CA VAL A 7 -50.91 17.61 -27.81
C VAL A 7 -49.68 16.66 -27.70
N VAL A 8 -49.61 15.88 -26.60
CA VAL A 8 -49.37 14.42 -26.51
C VAL A 8 -48.02 13.76 -26.92
N ALA A 9 -47.80 12.65 -26.20
CA ALA A 9 -46.99 11.45 -26.43
C ALA A 9 -45.50 11.50 -26.01
N ASP A 10 -44.99 10.74 -25.04
CA ASP A 10 -45.11 9.31 -24.65
C ASP A 10 -43.86 8.51 -25.08
N THR A 11 -43.58 7.49 -24.28
CA THR A 11 -42.73 6.31 -24.51
C THR A 11 -41.22 6.38 -24.23
N LYS A 12 -40.89 5.58 -23.21
CA LYS A 12 -39.66 4.83 -23.00
C LYS A 12 -39.09 4.26 -24.31
N SER A 13 -37.77 4.31 -24.43
CA SER A 13 -37.00 3.29 -25.14
C SER A 13 -35.69 3.07 -24.39
N GLY A 14 -35.65 1.98 -23.64
CA GLY A 14 -34.43 1.48 -23.04
C GLY A 14 -33.59 0.77 -24.10
N ILE A 15 -32.30 1.07 -24.12
CA ILE A 15 -31.29 0.21 -24.72
C ILE A 15 -30.12 0.16 -23.73
N ASN A 16 -30.13 -0.87 -22.87
CA ASN A 16 -28.95 -1.29 -22.13
C ASN A 16 -28.09 -2.13 -23.07
N VAL A 17 -27.00 -1.55 -23.57
CA VAL A 17 -25.95 -2.33 -24.25
C VAL A 17 -24.94 -2.77 -23.20
N ALA A 18 -25.07 -4.02 -22.74
CA ALA A 18 -24.01 -4.73 -22.04
C ALA A 18 -23.09 -5.34 -23.11
N ILE A 19 -21.83 -4.89 -23.19
CA ILE A 19 -20.82 -5.50 -24.05
C ILE A 19 -20.05 -6.53 -23.21
N THR A 20 -20.39 -7.79 -23.43
CA THR A 20 -19.64 -8.97 -23.00
C THR A 20 -18.41 -9.11 -23.89
N MET A 21 -17.20 -8.98 -23.34
CA MET A 21 -15.98 -9.33 -24.08
C MET A 21 -15.68 -10.83 -23.94
N THR A 22 -15.87 -11.55 -25.03
CA THR A 22 -15.41 -12.92 -25.26
C THR A 22 -13.91 -12.95 -25.50
N VAL A 23 -13.18 -13.78 -24.74
CA VAL A 23 -11.75 -14.05 -24.94
C VAL A 23 -11.61 -15.15 -25.99
N SER A 24 -11.06 -14.80 -27.15
CA SER A 24 -10.72 -15.75 -28.21
C SER A 24 -9.31 -16.31 -27.98
N ASN A 25 -9.23 -17.63 -27.79
CA ASN A 25 -7.98 -18.40 -27.83
C ASN A 25 -7.50 -18.57 -29.27
N SER A 26 -6.26 -18.22 -29.57
CA SER A 26 -5.52 -18.86 -30.66
C SER A 26 -4.02 -18.89 -30.37
N SER A 27 -3.54 -20.10 -30.15
CA SER A 27 -2.13 -20.50 -30.05
C SER A 27 -1.50 -20.62 -31.43
N LEU A 28 -0.33 -20.01 -31.65
CA LEU A 28 0.63 -20.48 -32.64
C LEU A 28 2.05 -20.40 -32.06
N PHE A 29 2.68 -21.57 -32.01
CA PHE A 29 4.04 -21.83 -31.58
C PHE A 29 5.08 -21.32 -32.60
N THR A 30 6.20 -20.80 -32.12
CA THR A 30 7.51 -21.14 -32.70
C THR A 30 8.60 -21.15 -31.63
N LYS A 31 9.44 -22.21 -31.68
CA LYS A 31 10.49 -22.59 -30.72
C LYS A 31 11.78 -21.78 -30.95
N ALA A 32 12.50 -21.43 -29.87
CA ALA A 32 13.97 -21.45 -29.84
C ALA A 32 14.55 -21.49 -28.41
N VAL A 33 15.03 -22.70 -28.05
CA VAL A 33 16.25 -23.07 -27.30
C VAL A 33 16.60 -22.42 -25.94
N LYS A 34 16.77 -23.35 -24.98
CA LYS A 34 17.18 -23.24 -23.58
C LYS A 34 18.60 -22.69 -23.36
N LYS A 35 18.78 -21.96 -22.25
CA LYS A 35 19.97 -22.12 -21.38
C LYS A 35 19.53 -22.09 -19.91
N THR A 36 19.61 -23.24 -19.28
CA THR A 36 19.21 -23.54 -17.90
C THR A 36 20.18 -22.91 -16.90
N ARG A 37 19.66 -22.21 -15.90
CA ARG A 37 20.35 -21.98 -14.62
C ARG A 37 19.31 -22.18 -13.51
N GLU A 38 19.39 -23.34 -12.89
CA GLU A 38 18.55 -23.71 -11.75
C GLU A 38 18.84 -22.80 -10.57
N THR A 39 17.82 -22.18 -10.00
CA THR A 39 17.84 -21.62 -8.65
C THR A 39 16.61 -22.14 -7.93
N GLN A 40 16.86 -22.87 -6.84
CA GLN A 40 15.89 -23.62 -6.06
C GLN A 40 14.85 -22.68 -5.43
N GLY A 41 13.67 -22.61 -6.04
CA GLY A 41 12.46 -22.07 -5.43
C GLY A 41 11.81 -23.14 -4.55
N GLY A 42 11.98 -23.06 -3.23
CA GLY A 42 11.38 -23.97 -2.27
C GLY A 42 9.86 -23.82 -2.20
N CYS A 43 9.13 -24.59 -3.01
CA CYS A 43 7.72 -24.91 -2.75
C CYS A 43 7.66 -26.07 -1.76
N ILE A 44 7.17 -25.82 -0.55
CA ILE A 44 6.91 -26.90 0.42
C ILE A 44 5.55 -27.54 0.05
N ASN A 45 5.59 -28.66 -0.65
CA ASN A 45 4.48 -29.61 -0.71
C ASN A 45 4.56 -30.54 0.52
N ILE A 46 3.56 -30.48 1.41
CA ILE A 46 3.46 -31.38 2.57
C ILE A 46 2.42 -32.47 2.26
N PRO A 47 2.78 -33.77 2.32
CA PRO A 47 1.82 -34.86 2.17
C PRO A 47 0.93 -35.00 3.43
N PRO A 48 -0.28 -35.57 3.32
CA PRO A 48 -1.18 -35.66 4.46
C PRO A 48 -0.71 -36.76 5.42
N LYS A 49 -0.05 -36.38 6.51
CA LYS A 49 0.17 -37.25 7.67
C LYS A 49 -0.44 -36.62 8.93
N LYS A 50 -1.31 -37.39 9.59
CA LYS A 50 -1.87 -37.13 10.92
C LYS A 50 -0.74 -37.06 11.96
N VAL A 51 -0.33 -35.87 12.42
CA VAL A 51 0.47 -35.70 13.65
C VAL A 51 0.26 -34.30 14.27
N GLY A 52 -0.15 -34.27 15.55
CA GLY A 52 0.19 -33.28 16.58
C GLY A 52 -0.10 -31.79 16.35
N GLY A 53 -1.21 -31.29 16.88
CA GLY A 53 -1.56 -29.85 16.86
C GLY A 53 -0.52 -28.91 17.52
N GLY A 54 0.29 -29.40 18.46
CA GLY A 54 1.25 -28.58 19.21
C GLY A 54 2.42 -28.01 18.39
N ALA A 55 3.02 -28.79 17.49
CA ALA A 55 4.17 -28.35 16.70
C ALA A 55 3.82 -27.23 15.70
N ARG A 56 2.61 -27.28 15.14
CA ARG A 56 2.09 -26.24 14.23
C ARG A 56 1.75 -24.93 14.94
N ILE A 57 1.44 -24.97 16.24
CA ILE A 57 1.13 -23.79 17.03
C ILE A 57 2.41 -23.03 17.38
N ASN A 58 3.47 -23.73 17.81
CA ASN A 58 4.75 -23.11 18.17
C ASN A 58 5.38 -22.36 16.99
N ALA A 59 5.43 -22.98 15.81
CA ALA A 59 5.92 -22.33 14.59
C ALA A 59 5.13 -21.05 14.23
N TRP A 60 3.85 -20.98 14.61
CA TRP A 60 3.01 -19.83 14.32
C TRP A 60 3.19 -18.68 15.31
N VAL A 61 3.37 -18.99 16.61
CA VAL A 61 3.77 -18.02 17.62
C VAL A 61 5.15 -17.46 17.28
N ASP A 62 6.06 -18.30 16.80
CA ASP A 62 7.37 -17.85 16.32
C ASP A 62 7.25 -16.92 15.10
N SER A 63 6.31 -17.20 14.19
CA SER A 63 5.98 -16.30 13.08
C SER A 63 5.37 -14.97 13.56
N MET A 64 4.45 -15.00 14.54
CA MET A 64 3.90 -13.78 15.17
C MET A 64 4.98 -12.96 15.88
N ARG A 65 5.96 -13.64 16.50
CA ARG A 65 7.12 -13.02 17.14
C ARG A 65 8.07 -12.42 16.10
N ALA A 66 8.29 -13.10 14.97
CA ALA A 66 9.12 -12.61 13.88
C ALA A 66 8.52 -11.38 13.18
N SER A 67 7.19 -11.31 13.09
CA SER A 67 6.47 -10.13 12.58
C SER A 67 6.33 -9.01 13.63
N SER A 68 6.76 -9.23 14.86
CA SER A 68 6.70 -8.22 15.93
C SER A 68 7.96 -7.35 15.94
N PRO A 69 7.85 -6.01 16.04
CA PRO A 69 9.01 -5.10 15.97
C PRO A 69 10.04 -5.25 17.10
N THR A 70 9.74 -6.01 18.16
CA THR A 70 10.51 -5.97 19.41
C THR A 70 11.83 -6.73 19.37
N ARG A 71 12.17 -7.42 18.28
CA ARG A 71 13.48 -8.07 18.16
C ARG A 71 14.33 -7.30 17.17
N VAL A 72 15.24 -6.48 17.70
CA VAL A 72 16.53 -6.25 17.07
C VAL A 72 17.12 -7.63 16.83
N LYS A 73 16.85 -8.24 15.66
CA LYS A 73 17.67 -9.35 15.20
C LYS A 73 19.08 -8.79 15.21
N SER A 74 19.97 -9.50 15.91
CA SER A 74 21.43 -9.31 15.91
C SER A 74 21.85 -8.44 14.74
N ALA A 75 22.32 -7.23 15.05
CA ALA A 75 22.77 -6.26 14.08
C ALA A 75 23.45 -7.00 12.94
N ALA A 76 22.92 -6.84 11.72
CA ALA A 76 23.65 -7.25 10.53
C ALA A 76 25.07 -6.71 10.71
N SER A 77 26.09 -7.51 10.37
CA SER A 77 27.47 -7.05 10.52
C SER A 77 27.62 -5.68 9.84
N LEU A 78 28.49 -4.81 10.33
CA LEU A 78 28.67 -3.48 9.70
C LEU A 78 28.93 -3.59 8.18
N SER A 79 29.54 -4.68 7.74
CA SER A 79 29.70 -5.08 6.34
C SER A 79 28.39 -5.41 5.60
N ASP A 80 27.45 -6.11 6.25
CA ASP A 80 26.14 -6.41 5.65
C ASP A 80 25.29 -5.14 5.51
N GLN A 81 25.38 -4.23 6.49
CA GLN A 81 24.68 -2.96 6.45
C GLN A 81 25.24 -2.03 5.37
N SER A 82 26.56 -1.93 5.22
CA SER A 82 27.18 -1.14 4.15
C SER A 82 26.89 -1.69 2.77
N SER A 83 26.94 -3.02 2.60
CA SER A 83 26.55 -3.69 1.35
C SER A 83 25.08 -3.44 1.00
N TRP A 84 24.19 -3.43 2.00
CA TRP A 84 22.78 -3.13 1.80
C TRP A 84 22.57 -1.67 1.38
N MET A 85 23.22 -0.71 2.02
CA MET A 85 23.12 0.71 1.66
C MET A 85 23.64 1.01 0.25
N LEU A 86 24.62 0.24 -0.23
CA LEU A 86 25.09 0.35 -1.60
C LEU A 86 24.04 -0.11 -2.62
N ARG A 87 23.25 -1.15 -2.27
CA ARG A 87 22.14 -1.65 -3.11
C ARG A 87 20.88 -0.78 -3.05
N HIS A 88 20.64 -0.15 -1.90
CA HIS A 88 19.44 0.66 -1.64
C HIS A 88 19.82 2.02 -1.05
N PRO A 89 20.50 2.88 -1.82
CA PRO A 89 21.02 4.16 -1.32
C PRO A 89 19.89 5.09 -0.87
N SER A 90 20.26 6.07 -0.03
CA SER A 90 19.33 7.10 0.44
C SER A 90 18.73 7.88 -0.73
N ALA A 91 17.41 7.96 -0.80
CA ALA A 91 16.71 8.73 -1.83
C ALA A 91 17.05 10.23 -1.79
N LEU A 92 17.37 10.77 -0.61
CA LEU A 92 17.85 12.15 -0.46
C LEU A 92 19.24 12.34 -1.07
N ASN A 93 20.15 11.38 -0.84
CA ASN A 93 21.50 11.45 -1.39
C ASN A 93 21.51 11.26 -2.92
N MET A 94 20.53 10.51 -3.43
CA MET A 94 20.36 10.22 -4.86
C MET A 94 19.38 11.19 -5.53
N PHE A 95 18.99 12.27 -4.86
CA PHE A 95 17.90 13.15 -5.31
C PHE A 95 18.14 13.74 -6.71
N GLU A 96 19.36 14.21 -7.00
CA GLU A 96 19.70 14.75 -8.32
C GLU A 96 19.54 13.71 -9.44
N GLN A 97 19.96 12.47 -9.18
CA GLN A 97 19.83 11.37 -10.13
C GLN A 97 18.36 10.97 -10.33
N ILE A 98 17.57 10.99 -9.26
CA ILE A 98 16.13 10.77 -9.30
C ILE A 98 15.44 11.82 -10.18
N ILE A 99 15.78 13.10 -9.98
CA ILE A 99 15.25 14.19 -10.78
C ILE A 99 15.65 14.03 -12.25
N GLU A 100 16.93 13.77 -12.52
CA GLU A 100 17.42 13.52 -13.89
C GLU A 100 16.65 12.40 -14.57
N ALA A 101 16.46 11.26 -13.89
CA ALA A 101 15.73 10.10 -14.41
C ALA A 101 14.24 10.39 -14.67
N SER A 102 13.67 11.38 -13.97
CA SER A 102 12.28 11.81 -14.10
C SER A 102 12.07 12.90 -15.16
N LYS A 103 13.13 13.52 -15.69
CA LYS A 103 13.02 14.62 -16.67
C LYS A 103 12.22 14.19 -17.90
N GLY A 104 11.31 15.06 -18.31
CA GLY A 104 10.42 14.84 -19.46
C GLY A 104 9.28 13.85 -19.20
N LYS A 105 9.18 13.25 -17.99
CA LYS A 105 8.15 12.27 -17.64
C LYS A 105 7.12 12.85 -16.68
N GLN A 106 5.92 12.29 -16.70
CA GLN A 106 4.85 12.59 -15.76
C GLN A 106 5.04 11.80 -14.47
N ILE A 107 5.36 12.47 -13.38
CA ILE A 107 5.50 11.83 -12.07
C ILE A 107 4.12 11.53 -11.48
N VAL A 108 3.96 10.32 -10.92
CA VAL A 108 2.76 9.91 -10.17
C VAL A 108 3.19 9.38 -8.81
N MET A 109 2.62 9.92 -7.74
CA MET A 109 3.04 9.61 -6.38
C MET A 109 2.09 8.60 -5.72
N PHE A 110 2.66 7.56 -5.11
CA PHE A 110 1.94 6.58 -4.32
C PHE A 110 2.55 6.51 -2.93
N LEU A 111 1.74 6.73 -1.91
CA LEU A 111 2.20 6.87 -0.53
C LEU A 111 1.45 5.89 0.35
N ASP A 112 2.17 5.00 1.00
CA ASP A 112 1.63 4.24 2.13
C ASP A 112 1.37 5.17 3.33
N TYR A 113 0.53 4.74 4.27
CA TYR A 113 0.13 5.55 5.42
C TYR A 113 0.88 5.18 6.72
N ASP A 114 0.63 4.00 7.27
CA ASP A 114 1.10 3.60 8.59
C ASP A 114 2.56 3.17 8.56
N GLY A 115 3.44 3.88 9.28
CA GLY A 115 4.89 3.66 9.23
C GLY A 115 5.60 4.44 8.12
N THR A 116 4.82 5.13 7.27
CA THR A 116 5.32 5.95 6.16
C THR A 116 4.99 7.44 6.39
N LEU A 117 3.71 7.80 6.31
CA LEU A 117 3.23 9.18 6.50
C LEU A 117 2.85 9.49 7.97
N SER A 118 2.60 8.45 8.75
CA SER A 118 2.31 8.51 10.18
C SER A 118 3.20 7.52 10.91
N PRO A 119 3.70 7.84 12.12
CA PRO A 119 4.43 6.86 12.91
C PRO A 119 3.56 5.67 13.31
N ILE A 120 4.22 4.53 13.52
CA ILE A 120 3.59 3.35 14.09
C ILE A 120 3.34 3.61 15.59
N VAL A 121 2.07 3.67 15.95
CA VAL A 121 1.59 3.89 17.33
C VAL A 121 0.91 2.64 17.87
N ASP A 122 0.75 2.56 19.18
CA ASP A 122 0.11 1.40 19.83
C ASP A 122 -1.40 1.36 19.63
N ASP A 123 -2.03 2.52 19.69
CA ASP A 123 -3.44 2.69 19.38
C ASP A 123 -3.59 3.07 17.89
N PRO A 124 -4.11 2.16 17.03
CA PRO A 124 -4.27 2.45 15.61
C PRO A 124 -5.23 3.61 15.32
N ASP A 125 -6.10 4.01 16.26
CA ASP A 125 -6.98 5.18 16.10
C ASP A 125 -6.24 6.52 16.34
N ARG A 126 -5.00 6.46 16.81
CA ARG A 126 -4.14 7.64 17.08
C ARG A 126 -2.97 7.79 16.12
N ALA A 127 -2.97 7.05 15.01
CA ALA A 127 -1.96 7.14 13.95
C ALA A 127 -2.17 8.40 13.12
N PHE A 128 -2.02 9.58 13.73
CA PHE A 128 -2.21 10.86 13.06
C PHE A 128 -0.95 11.29 12.30
N MET A 129 -1.16 11.75 11.07
CA MET A 129 -0.18 12.51 10.29
C MET A 129 0.00 13.90 10.90
N SER A 130 1.23 14.41 10.93
CA SER A 130 1.54 15.78 11.38
C SER A 130 1.03 16.84 10.38
N ASP A 131 0.81 18.07 10.85
CA ASP A 131 0.40 19.17 9.98
C ASP A 131 1.46 19.51 8.91
N ALA A 132 2.74 19.39 9.26
CA ALA A 132 3.85 19.55 8.32
C ALA A 132 3.80 18.50 7.20
N MET A 133 3.60 17.22 7.55
CA MET A 133 3.46 16.15 6.55
C MET A 133 2.22 16.35 5.68
N ARG A 134 1.09 16.72 6.27
CA ARG A 134 -0.13 17.02 5.52
C ARG A 134 0.07 18.16 4.53
N THR A 135 0.82 19.18 4.94
CA THR A 135 1.16 20.31 4.07
C THR A 135 2.07 19.87 2.93
N ALA A 136 3.11 19.08 3.21
CA ALA A 136 3.99 18.53 2.17
C ALA A 136 3.21 17.68 1.13
N VAL A 137 2.33 16.78 1.59
CA VAL A 137 1.48 15.96 0.70
C VAL A 137 0.51 16.82 -0.11
N ARG A 138 -0.07 17.87 0.49
CA ARG A 138 -0.95 18.81 -0.21
C ARG A 138 -0.21 19.56 -1.32
N GLU A 139 0.99 20.09 -1.02
CA GLU A 139 1.78 20.80 -2.02
C GLU A 139 2.20 19.85 -3.15
N LEU A 140 2.65 18.64 -2.83
CA LEU A 140 2.96 17.59 -3.81
C LEU A 140 1.78 17.31 -4.75
N ALA A 141 0.57 17.19 -4.21
CA ALA A 141 -0.65 16.89 -4.95
C ALA A 141 -1.10 18.01 -5.91
N ARG A 142 -0.57 19.24 -5.75
CA ARG A 142 -0.80 20.34 -6.71
C ARG A 142 -0.05 20.15 -8.02
N TYR A 143 1.05 19.38 -8.00
CA TYR A 143 1.95 19.20 -9.14
C TYR A 143 1.94 17.78 -9.69
N PHE A 144 1.66 16.78 -8.86
CA PHE A 144 1.62 15.39 -9.25
C PHE A 144 0.32 14.69 -8.83
N PRO A 145 -0.31 13.87 -9.69
CA PRO A 145 -1.33 12.93 -9.24
C PRO A 145 -0.80 12.10 -8.08
N THR A 146 -1.50 12.14 -6.95
CA THR A 146 -1.03 11.53 -5.70
C THR A 146 -2.10 10.61 -5.12
N ALA A 147 -1.69 9.40 -4.74
CA ALA A 147 -2.55 8.38 -4.17
C ALA A 147 -2.05 7.93 -2.79
N ILE A 148 -2.96 7.82 -1.82
CA ILE A 148 -2.72 7.14 -0.55
C ILE A 148 -3.12 5.68 -0.70
N VAL A 149 -2.21 4.74 -0.43
CA VAL A 149 -2.43 3.30 -0.55
C VAL A 149 -2.25 2.64 0.81
N SER A 150 -3.34 2.26 1.48
CA SER A 150 -3.32 1.82 2.88
C SER A 150 -4.02 0.48 3.08
N GLY A 151 -3.60 -0.26 4.12
CA GLY A 151 -4.33 -1.41 4.63
C GLY A 151 -5.63 -1.05 5.36
N ARG A 152 -5.74 0.19 5.85
CA ARG A 152 -6.94 0.71 6.54
C ARG A 152 -8.11 0.86 5.57
N CYS A 153 -9.34 0.84 6.09
CA CYS A 153 -10.47 1.25 5.27
C CYS A 153 -10.31 2.69 4.77
N ARG A 154 -10.86 2.93 3.57
CA ARG A 154 -10.72 4.20 2.85
C ARG A 154 -11.18 5.40 3.68
N ASP A 155 -12.32 5.28 4.36
CA ASP A 155 -12.90 6.38 5.12
C ASP A 155 -12.05 6.74 6.35
N LYS A 156 -11.43 5.75 7.00
CA LYS A 156 -10.53 5.97 8.14
C LYS A 156 -9.24 6.67 7.73
N VAL A 157 -8.57 6.20 6.68
CA VAL A 157 -7.35 6.86 6.18
C VAL A 157 -7.67 8.26 5.64
N TYR A 158 -8.83 8.45 5.00
CA TYR A 158 -9.31 9.78 4.62
C TYR A 158 -9.46 10.71 5.82
N ASN A 159 -10.07 10.23 6.92
CA ASN A 159 -10.26 11.03 8.13
C ASN A 159 -8.95 11.47 8.81
N PHE A 160 -7.87 10.72 8.62
CA PHE A 160 -6.55 11.10 9.09
C PHE A 160 -5.84 12.08 8.15
N VAL A 161 -5.94 11.88 6.83
CA VAL A 161 -5.22 12.68 5.83
C VAL A 161 -5.95 14.00 5.53
N ARG A 162 -7.27 13.96 5.34
CA ARG A 162 -8.18 15.10 5.10
C ARG A 162 -7.79 15.97 3.88
N LEU A 163 -7.43 15.33 2.76
CA LEU A 163 -7.11 15.98 1.49
C LEU A 163 -8.02 15.43 0.39
N ALA A 164 -8.98 16.23 -0.08
CA ALA A 164 -10.02 15.77 -1.00
C ALA A 164 -9.53 15.62 -2.46
N GLU A 165 -8.36 16.17 -2.77
CA GLU A 165 -7.69 16.16 -4.07
C GLU A 165 -6.93 14.87 -4.36
N LEU A 166 -6.75 13.99 -3.35
CA LEU A 166 -5.99 12.75 -3.49
C LEU A 166 -6.86 11.58 -3.99
N TYR A 167 -6.19 10.60 -4.56
CA TYR A 167 -6.74 9.25 -4.71
C TYR A 167 -6.55 8.49 -3.40
N TYR A 168 -7.52 7.66 -3.04
CA TYR A 168 -7.46 6.81 -1.85
C TYR A 168 -7.73 5.37 -2.22
N ALA A 169 -6.78 4.50 -1.92
CA ALA A 169 -6.86 3.06 -2.06
C ALA A 169 -6.80 2.42 -0.67
N GLY A 170 -7.97 2.20 -0.07
CA GLY A 170 -8.12 1.53 1.21
C GLY A 170 -8.19 0.02 1.10
N SER A 171 -8.11 -0.67 2.23
CA SER A 171 -8.23 -2.13 2.35
C SER A 171 -7.22 -2.87 1.46
N HIS A 172 -5.96 -2.42 1.48
CA HIS A 172 -4.88 -2.85 0.57
C HIS A 172 -5.22 -2.67 -0.92
N GLY A 173 -5.98 -1.61 -1.21
CA GLY A 173 -6.40 -1.25 -2.56
C GLY A 173 -7.66 -1.94 -3.06
N MET A 174 -8.42 -2.63 -2.21
CA MET A 174 -9.73 -3.18 -2.57
C MET A 174 -10.86 -2.14 -2.49
N ASP A 175 -10.61 -0.94 -1.97
CA ASP A 175 -11.55 0.18 -2.02
C ASP A 175 -10.85 1.43 -2.56
N ILE A 176 -10.93 1.65 -3.87
CA ILE A 176 -10.28 2.77 -4.54
C ILE A 176 -11.31 3.85 -4.87
N LYS A 177 -10.98 5.10 -4.55
CA LYS A 177 -11.75 6.28 -4.95
C LYS A 177 -10.83 7.42 -5.36
N GLY A 178 -11.14 8.06 -6.48
CA GLY A 178 -10.49 9.30 -6.90
C GLY A 178 -11.15 10.56 -6.31
N PRO A 179 -10.54 11.75 -6.51
CA PRO A 179 -11.12 13.01 -6.10
C PRO A 179 -12.47 13.27 -6.79
N ALA A 180 -13.40 13.93 -6.07
CA ALA A 180 -14.76 14.18 -6.57
C ALA A 180 -14.81 15.23 -7.68
N LYS A 181 -13.90 16.20 -7.64
CA LYS A 181 -13.67 17.13 -8.75
C LYS A 181 -12.61 16.50 -9.64
N GLY A 182 -12.87 16.47 -10.95
CA GLY A 182 -11.95 15.89 -11.94
C GLY A 182 -10.52 16.37 -11.73
N SER A 183 -9.57 15.50 -12.02
CA SER A 183 -8.16 15.80 -11.91
C SER A 183 -7.78 16.91 -12.89
N LYS A 184 -7.00 17.92 -12.46
CA LYS A 184 -6.46 18.95 -13.37
C LYS A 184 -5.66 18.34 -14.53
N TYR A 185 -5.21 17.10 -14.37
CA TYR A 185 -4.42 16.34 -15.33
C TYR A 185 -5.27 15.68 -16.44
N LYS A 186 -6.61 15.71 -16.38
CA LYS A 186 -7.51 15.31 -17.49
C LYS A 186 -8.90 15.96 -17.39
N LYS A 187 -9.31 16.73 -18.40
CA LYS A 187 -10.62 17.40 -18.52
C LYS A 187 -11.84 16.45 -18.54
N GLU A 188 -11.64 15.15 -18.76
CA GLU A 188 -12.71 14.14 -18.87
C GLU A 188 -12.48 12.92 -17.95
N THR A 189 -12.02 13.14 -16.72
CA THR A 189 -11.90 12.01 -15.77
C THR A 189 -13.28 11.58 -15.28
N LYS A 190 -13.73 10.38 -15.69
CA LYS A 190 -14.83 9.67 -15.02
C LYS A 190 -14.48 9.52 -13.54
N ALA A 191 -15.48 9.62 -12.67
CA ALA A 191 -15.29 9.38 -11.24
C ALA A 191 -14.68 7.98 -11.03
N VAL A 192 -13.48 7.92 -10.44
CA VAL A 192 -12.80 6.66 -10.17
C VAL A 192 -13.42 6.06 -8.90
N LEU A 193 -14.09 4.93 -9.05
CA LEU A 193 -14.53 4.05 -7.96
C LEU A 193 -14.26 2.61 -8.40
N PHE A 194 -13.52 1.86 -7.58
CA PHE A 194 -13.20 0.48 -7.90
C PHE A 194 -13.13 -0.38 -6.64
N GLN A 195 -13.90 -1.48 -6.66
CA GLN A 195 -14.09 -2.38 -5.53
C GLN A 195 -14.12 -3.84 -6.02
N PRO A 196 -12.95 -4.46 -6.27
CA PRO A 196 -12.87 -5.79 -6.88
C PRO A 196 -13.38 -6.91 -5.95
N ALA A 197 -13.57 -6.62 -4.66
CA ALA A 197 -13.97 -7.57 -3.64
C ALA A 197 -15.41 -7.36 -3.12
N SER A 198 -16.25 -6.60 -3.83
CA SER A 198 -17.63 -6.28 -3.40
C SER A 198 -18.48 -7.49 -3.03
N GLU A 199 -18.30 -8.62 -3.72
CA GLU A 199 -19.03 -9.86 -3.42
C GLU A 199 -18.70 -10.47 -2.03
N PHE A 200 -17.58 -10.07 -1.43
CA PHE A 200 -17.14 -10.58 -0.12
C PHE A 200 -17.69 -9.79 1.07
N LEU A 201 -18.32 -8.62 0.86
CA LEU A 201 -18.78 -7.75 1.95
C LEU A 201 -19.67 -8.49 2.97
N PRO A 202 -20.71 -9.26 2.55
CA PRO A 202 -21.56 -9.98 3.51
C PRO A 202 -20.78 -11.00 4.35
N MET A 203 -19.82 -11.70 3.73
CA MET A 203 -18.96 -12.67 4.41
C MET A 203 -18.02 -11.98 5.40
N ILE A 204 -17.45 -10.84 5.04
CA ILE A 204 -16.59 -10.06 5.93
C ILE A 204 -17.37 -9.58 7.16
N ASP A 205 -18.60 -9.09 6.97
CA ASP A 205 -19.48 -8.66 8.08
C ASP A 205 -19.83 -9.84 9.01
N GLU A 206 -20.09 -11.02 8.47
CA GLU A 206 -20.35 -12.25 9.24
C GLU A 206 -19.13 -12.66 10.06
N VAL A 207 -17.96 -12.74 9.42
CA VAL A 207 -16.70 -13.11 10.08
C VAL A 207 -16.31 -12.10 11.14
N TYR A 208 -16.58 -10.81 10.93
CA TYR A 208 -16.34 -9.78 11.92
C TYR A 208 -17.11 -10.03 13.22
N LYS A 209 -18.41 -10.31 13.12
CA LYS A 209 -19.25 -10.64 14.29
C LYS A 209 -18.74 -11.90 14.99
N ALA A 210 -18.39 -12.94 14.23
CA ALA A 210 -17.85 -14.17 14.78
C ALA A 210 -16.51 -13.96 15.50
N LEU A 211 -15.62 -13.14 14.94
CA LEU A 211 -14.34 -12.79 15.56
C LEU A 211 -14.54 -11.99 16.84
N LEU A 212 -15.42 -10.98 16.84
CA LEU A 212 -15.72 -10.20 18.04
C LEU A 212 -16.12 -11.09 19.22
N GLU A 213 -17.05 -12.02 19.01
CA GLU A 213 -17.48 -12.96 20.05
C GLU A 213 -16.36 -13.91 20.48
N LYS A 214 -15.57 -14.42 19.53
CA LYS A 214 -14.48 -15.37 19.81
C LYS A 214 -13.28 -14.75 20.50
N THR A 215 -13.00 -13.47 20.29
CA THR A 215 -11.85 -12.78 20.91
C THR A 215 -12.21 -12.00 22.17
N LYS A 216 -13.50 -11.85 22.50
CA LYS A 216 -13.99 -11.05 23.64
C LYS A 216 -13.36 -11.40 24.99
N SER A 217 -13.01 -12.68 25.21
CA SER A 217 -12.42 -13.16 26.46
C SER A 217 -10.90 -12.99 26.56
N ILE A 218 -10.25 -12.40 25.55
CA ILE A 218 -8.79 -12.22 25.51
C ILE A 218 -8.47 -10.74 25.74
N PRO A 219 -8.05 -10.35 26.97
CA PRO A 219 -7.72 -8.96 27.28
C PRO A 219 -6.65 -8.39 26.34
N GLY A 220 -6.90 -7.19 25.84
CA GLY A 220 -6.01 -6.47 24.92
C GLY A 220 -6.16 -6.85 23.44
N ALA A 221 -6.96 -7.87 23.11
CA ALA A 221 -7.27 -8.19 21.71
C ALA A 221 -8.38 -7.27 21.21
N SER A 222 -8.27 -6.80 19.98
CA SER A 222 -9.34 -6.02 19.32
C SER A 222 -9.49 -6.46 17.87
N VAL A 223 -10.72 -6.33 17.36
CA VAL A 223 -11.05 -6.65 15.97
C VAL A 223 -11.49 -5.36 15.28
N GLU A 224 -10.79 -4.98 14.22
CA GLU A 224 -11.07 -3.80 13.42
C GLU A 224 -11.67 -4.21 12.07
N HIS A 225 -12.75 -3.51 11.69
CA HIS A 225 -13.44 -3.70 10.42
C HIS A 225 -12.90 -2.74 9.35
N ASN A 226 -12.05 -3.24 8.46
CA ASN A 226 -11.43 -2.47 7.38
C ASN A 226 -12.19 -2.60 6.05
N LYS A 227 -13.52 -2.80 6.10
CA LYS A 227 -14.47 -2.94 4.97
C LYS A 227 -14.28 -4.22 4.15
N PHE A 228 -13.16 -4.37 3.45
CA PHE A 228 -12.82 -5.58 2.70
C PHE A 228 -11.82 -6.49 3.43
N CYS A 229 -11.34 -6.06 4.60
CA CYS A 229 -10.42 -6.81 5.45
C CYS A 229 -10.86 -6.71 6.90
N LEU A 230 -10.41 -7.65 7.72
CA LEU A 230 -10.50 -7.56 9.17
C LEU A 230 -9.10 -7.64 9.77
N SER A 231 -8.86 -6.88 10.83
CA SER A 231 -7.58 -6.86 11.54
C SER A 231 -7.80 -7.24 12.99
N VAL A 232 -7.20 -8.33 13.44
CA VAL A 232 -7.18 -8.74 14.84
C VAL A 232 -5.86 -8.28 15.45
N HIS A 233 -5.91 -7.20 16.21
CA HIS A 233 -4.75 -6.62 16.86
C HIS A 233 -4.42 -7.40 18.11
N TYR A 234 -3.14 -7.71 18.30
CA TYR A 234 -2.65 -8.45 19.47
C TYR A 234 -1.49 -7.74 20.16
N ARG A 235 -1.29 -6.46 19.85
CA ARG A 235 -0.21 -5.66 20.42
C ARG A 235 -0.30 -5.53 21.93
N CYS A 236 -1.51 -5.34 22.44
CA CYS A 236 -1.81 -5.18 23.86
C CYS A 236 -2.16 -6.51 24.54
N VAL A 237 -2.02 -7.65 23.83
CA VAL A 237 -2.29 -8.98 24.36
C VAL A 237 -1.00 -9.53 24.98
N ASP A 238 -1.10 -10.09 26.18
CA ASP A 238 -0.02 -10.86 26.82
C ASP A 238 0.49 -11.95 25.86
N GLU A 239 1.81 -12.01 25.64
CA GLU A 239 2.45 -12.97 24.72
C GLU A 239 2.05 -14.43 25.02
N LYS A 240 1.81 -14.77 26.29
CA LYS A 240 1.36 -16.11 26.70
C LYS A 240 0.00 -16.49 26.10
N LYS A 241 -0.80 -15.50 25.70
CA LYS A 241 -2.14 -15.69 25.11
C LYS A 241 -2.13 -15.59 23.58
N TRP A 242 -1.01 -15.31 22.93
CA TRP A 242 -0.96 -15.18 21.46
C TRP A 242 -1.35 -16.47 20.75
N SER A 243 -0.91 -17.62 21.26
CA SER A 243 -1.27 -18.95 20.72
C SER A 243 -2.78 -19.22 20.80
N MET A 244 -3.40 -18.83 21.92
CA MET A 244 -4.83 -18.96 22.13
C MET A 244 -5.61 -18.07 21.16
N LEU A 245 -5.22 -16.79 21.04
CA LEU A 245 -5.84 -15.86 20.10
C LEU A 245 -5.76 -16.36 18.66
N ALA A 246 -4.56 -16.78 18.25
CA ALA A 246 -4.30 -17.39 16.95
C ALA A 246 -5.25 -18.56 16.66
N GLN A 247 -5.44 -19.44 17.65
CA GLN A 247 -6.32 -20.60 17.53
C GLN A 247 -7.79 -20.19 17.38
N GLN A 248 -8.26 -19.20 18.16
CA GLN A 248 -9.62 -18.67 18.05
C GLN A 248 -9.89 -18.07 16.66
N VAL A 249 -8.98 -17.23 16.16
CA VAL A 249 -9.09 -16.63 14.81
C VAL A 249 -9.13 -17.71 13.73
N ARG A 250 -8.24 -18.72 13.82
CA ARG A 250 -8.23 -19.83 12.85
C ARG A 250 -9.48 -20.69 12.91
N SER A 251 -10.03 -20.91 14.10
CA SER A 251 -11.27 -21.67 14.27
C SER A 251 -12.44 -21.00 13.54
N VAL A 252 -12.52 -19.66 13.54
CA VAL A 252 -13.52 -18.95 12.75
C VAL A 252 -13.28 -19.19 11.26
N LEU A 253 -12.05 -18.99 10.80
CA LEU A 253 -11.71 -19.07 9.37
C LEU A 253 -11.82 -20.47 8.76
N GLN A 254 -11.91 -21.54 9.55
CA GLN A 254 -12.15 -22.90 9.03
C GLN A 254 -13.43 -23.00 8.20
N GLN A 255 -14.43 -22.16 8.49
CA GLN A 255 -15.71 -22.11 7.78
C GLN A 255 -15.68 -21.23 6.53
N TYR A 256 -14.59 -20.49 6.30
CA TYR A 256 -14.47 -19.47 5.26
C TYR A 256 -13.22 -19.68 4.38
N PRO A 257 -13.19 -20.74 3.54
CA PRO A 257 -12.02 -21.08 2.73
C PRO A 257 -11.66 -20.02 1.67
N LYS A 258 -12.59 -19.11 1.36
CA LYS A 258 -12.34 -17.98 0.45
C LYS A 258 -11.63 -16.79 1.13
N LEU A 259 -11.32 -16.89 2.42
CA LEU A 259 -10.52 -15.91 3.16
C LEU A 259 -9.14 -16.49 3.49
N ARG A 260 -8.15 -15.61 3.53
CA ARG A 260 -6.79 -15.94 3.96
C ARG A 260 -6.41 -15.14 5.19
N LEU A 261 -5.59 -15.77 6.03
CA LEU A 261 -5.00 -15.18 7.22
C LEU A 261 -3.54 -14.82 6.94
N THR A 262 -3.21 -13.53 7.00
CA THR A 262 -1.85 -13.00 6.92
C THR A 262 -1.44 -12.39 8.25
N GLN A 263 -0.13 -12.16 8.42
CA GLN A 263 0.43 -11.58 9.65
C GLN A 263 1.15 -10.29 9.29
N GLY A 264 0.79 -9.22 9.97
CA GLY A 264 1.48 -7.93 9.93
C GLY A 264 2.17 -7.62 11.27
N ARG A 265 2.50 -6.35 11.50
CA ARG A 265 3.19 -5.91 12.73
C ARG A 265 2.26 -5.93 13.94
N LYS A 266 2.29 -7.04 14.68
CA LYS A 266 1.41 -7.29 15.85
C LYS A 266 -0.09 -7.28 15.51
N VAL A 267 -0.42 -7.71 14.29
CA VAL A 267 -1.79 -7.81 13.77
C VAL A 267 -1.96 -9.08 12.93
N LEU A 268 -3.09 -9.75 13.08
CA LEU A 268 -3.53 -10.81 12.18
C LEU A 268 -4.56 -10.24 11.21
N GLU A 269 -4.33 -10.39 9.93
CA GLU A 269 -5.18 -9.79 8.90
C GLU A 269 -5.93 -10.86 8.14
N ILE A 270 -7.24 -10.67 8.01
CA ILE A 270 -8.15 -11.55 7.30
C ILE A 270 -8.56 -10.82 6.02
N ARG A 271 -8.32 -11.43 4.87
CA ARG A 271 -8.60 -10.82 3.57
C ARG A 271 -9.21 -11.83 2.60
N PRO A 272 -10.04 -11.42 1.63
CA PRO A 272 -10.45 -12.25 0.50
C PRO A 272 -9.25 -12.87 -0.24
N THR A 273 -9.39 -14.12 -0.65
CA THR A 273 -8.44 -14.82 -1.50
C THR A 273 -8.70 -14.46 -2.97
N ILE A 274 -8.35 -13.23 -3.32
CA ILE A 274 -8.38 -12.72 -4.70
C ILE A 274 -6.97 -12.34 -5.14
N LYS A 275 -6.73 -12.33 -6.47
CA LYS A 275 -5.46 -11.91 -7.06
C LYS A 275 -5.36 -10.37 -7.09
N TRP A 276 -5.33 -9.78 -5.89
CA TRP A 276 -5.27 -8.34 -5.68
C TRP A 276 -4.33 -7.99 -4.52
N ASP A 277 -3.54 -6.95 -4.71
CA ASP A 277 -2.55 -6.42 -3.78
C ASP A 277 -2.29 -4.92 -4.07
N LYS A 278 -1.38 -4.30 -3.31
CA LYS A 278 -1.02 -2.89 -3.48
C LYS A 278 -0.36 -2.61 -4.83
N GLY A 279 0.34 -3.58 -5.42
CA GLY A 279 0.87 -3.48 -6.78
C GLY A 279 -0.23 -3.43 -7.84
N LYS A 280 -1.27 -4.26 -7.72
CA LYS A 280 -2.46 -4.18 -8.58
C LYS A 280 -3.23 -2.87 -8.42
N ALA A 281 -3.31 -2.34 -7.20
CA ALA A 281 -3.89 -1.03 -6.97
C ALA A 281 -3.10 0.10 -7.66
N LEU A 282 -1.76 0.04 -7.63
CA LEU A 282 -0.88 0.95 -8.36
C LEU A 282 -1.13 0.88 -9.87
N GLU A 283 -1.14 -0.32 -10.46
CA GLU A 283 -1.40 -0.51 -11.89
C GLU A 283 -2.76 0.05 -12.30
N PHE A 284 -3.81 -0.26 -11.54
CA PHE A 284 -5.17 0.24 -11.78
C PHE A 284 -5.23 1.78 -11.74
N LEU A 285 -4.54 2.40 -10.78
CA LEU A 285 -4.49 3.86 -10.66
C LEU A 285 -3.72 4.50 -11.82
N LEU A 286 -2.60 3.92 -12.25
CA LEU A 286 -1.89 4.38 -13.44
C LEU A 286 -2.78 4.28 -14.68
N GLU A 287 -3.47 3.17 -14.87
CA GLU A 287 -4.42 2.99 -15.97
C GLU A 287 -5.56 4.02 -15.92
N SER A 288 -6.16 4.23 -14.75
CA SER A 288 -7.23 5.19 -14.52
C SER A 288 -6.80 6.64 -14.79
N LEU A 289 -5.52 6.95 -14.54
CA LEU A 289 -4.91 8.25 -14.88
C LEU A 289 -4.57 8.38 -16.37
N GLY A 290 -4.65 7.29 -17.15
CA GLY A 290 -4.31 7.25 -18.57
C GLY A 290 -2.86 6.87 -18.86
N PHE A 291 -2.12 6.36 -17.87
CA PHE A 291 -0.72 5.98 -17.97
C PHE A 291 -0.48 4.47 -18.11
N GLY A 292 -1.52 3.66 -18.32
CA GLY A 292 -1.41 2.19 -18.38
C GLY A 292 -0.33 1.69 -19.34
N ASN A 293 -0.27 2.29 -20.54
CA ASN A 293 0.68 1.96 -21.62
C ASN A 293 1.64 3.13 -21.95
N CYS A 294 1.76 4.12 -21.07
CA CYS A 294 2.58 5.30 -21.34
C CYS A 294 4.05 5.01 -20.97
N THR A 295 4.99 5.33 -21.87
CA THR A 295 6.44 5.27 -21.58
C THR A 295 6.91 6.45 -20.74
N ASP A 296 6.19 7.56 -20.83
CA ASP A 296 6.58 8.87 -20.28
C ASP A 296 5.94 9.11 -18.90
N VAL A 297 5.78 8.04 -18.10
CA VAL A 297 5.33 8.10 -16.72
C VAL A 297 6.47 7.68 -15.79
N PHE A 298 6.54 8.33 -14.63
CA PHE A 298 7.54 8.07 -13.60
C PHE A 298 6.87 7.88 -12.24
N PRO A 299 6.32 6.68 -11.98
CA PRO A 299 5.65 6.38 -10.72
C PRO A 299 6.66 6.25 -9.56
N VAL A 300 6.39 6.94 -8.46
CA VAL A 300 7.20 6.83 -7.23
C VAL A 300 6.32 6.27 -6.14
N TYR A 301 6.70 5.12 -5.59
CA TYR A 301 6.00 4.51 -4.45
C TYR A 301 6.86 4.61 -3.20
N ILE A 302 6.28 5.08 -2.08
CA ILE A 302 6.97 5.18 -0.79
C ILE A 302 6.19 4.34 0.23
N GLY A 303 6.86 3.39 0.88
CA GLY A 303 6.22 2.50 1.87
C GLY A 303 7.22 1.83 2.81
N ASP A 304 6.74 1.26 3.91
CA ASP A 304 7.59 0.75 4.99
C ASP A 304 7.46 -0.77 5.24
N ASP A 305 6.38 -1.40 4.76
CA ASP A 305 5.98 -2.73 5.17
C ASP A 305 5.95 -3.75 4.03
N ARG A 306 5.82 -5.03 4.41
CA ARG A 306 5.87 -6.16 3.47
C ARG A 306 4.85 -6.05 2.34
N THR A 307 3.69 -5.43 2.58
CA THR A 307 2.67 -5.28 1.53
C THR A 307 3.07 -4.27 0.44
N ASP A 308 4.00 -3.37 0.72
CA ASP A 308 4.49 -2.39 -0.26
C ASP A 308 5.49 -3.01 -1.24
N GLU A 309 6.08 -4.16 -0.88
CA GLU A 309 6.92 -4.95 -1.79
C GLU A 309 6.17 -5.36 -3.05
N ASP A 310 4.86 -5.58 -2.98
CA ASP A 310 4.05 -5.89 -4.15
C ASP A 310 4.08 -4.72 -5.15
N ALA A 311 4.02 -3.48 -4.67
CA ALA A 311 4.15 -2.29 -5.51
C ALA A 311 5.59 -2.07 -6.01
N PHE A 312 6.59 -2.25 -5.14
CA PHE A 312 7.99 -2.11 -5.53
C PHE A 312 8.40 -3.10 -6.64
N LYS A 313 7.93 -4.35 -6.56
CA LYS A 313 8.17 -5.36 -7.61
C LYS A 313 7.58 -4.92 -8.94
N ILE A 314 6.32 -4.45 -8.95
CA ILE A 314 5.70 -3.94 -10.18
C ILE A 314 6.53 -2.81 -10.78
N LEU A 315 7.01 -1.85 -9.99
CA LEU A 315 7.83 -0.75 -10.51
C LEU A 315 9.17 -1.23 -11.08
N ARG A 316 9.85 -2.13 -10.39
CA ARG A 316 11.10 -2.73 -10.86
C ARG A 316 10.91 -3.50 -12.16
N ASP A 317 9.87 -4.33 -12.23
CA ASP A 317 9.61 -5.21 -13.37
C ASP A 317 9.15 -4.41 -14.60
N ARG A 318 8.45 -3.28 -14.40
CA ARG A 318 8.11 -2.32 -15.46
C ARG A 318 9.30 -1.52 -15.97
N GLY A 319 10.36 -1.38 -15.17
CA GLY A 319 11.51 -0.51 -15.49
C GLY A 319 11.15 0.99 -15.55
N GLN A 320 10.03 1.38 -14.94
CA GLN A 320 9.52 2.75 -14.92
C GLN A 320 9.31 3.22 -13.49
N GLY A 321 9.91 4.34 -13.12
CA GLY A 321 9.84 4.86 -11.77
C GLY A 321 10.58 3.97 -10.77
N PHE A 322 10.27 4.10 -9.48
CA PHE A 322 10.94 3.33 -8.42
C PHE A 322 10.15 3.27 -7.11
N GLY A 323 10.51 2.27 -6.31
CA GLY A 323 10.12 2.18 -4.89
C GLY A 323 11.14 2.83 -3.97
N ILE A 324 10.68 3.47 -2.90
CA ILE A 324 11.46 3.92 -1.75
C ILE A 324 11.00 3.18 -0.51
N LEU A 325 11.89 2.42 0.12
CA LEU A 325 11.64 1.77 1.40
C LEU A 325 11.88 2.74 2.56
N VAL A 326 10.89 2.92 3.41
CA VAL A 326 11.04 3.58 4.72
C VAL A 326 11.41 2.51 5.75
N SER A 327 12.64 2.56 6.28
CA SER A 327 13.07 1.59 7.30
C SER A 327 14.24 2.08 8.12
N LYS A 328 14.22 1.76 9.42
CA LYS A 328 15.37 1.97 10.32
C LYS A 328 16.46 0.92 10.18
N ILE A 329 16.09 -0.26 9.68
CA ILE A 329 16.98 -1.41 9.58
C ILE A 329 17.01 -1.93 8.14
N PRO A 330 18.15 -2.47 7.69
CA PRO A 330 18.21 -3.22 6.44
C PRO A 330 17.13 -4.31 6.38
N LYS A 331 16.40 -4.36 5.27
CA LYS A 331 15.39 -5.38 4.97
C LYS A 331 15.58 -5.84 3.53
N ASP A 332 15.33 -7.12 3.26
CA ASP A 332 15.21 -7.57 1.87
C ASP A 332 14.05 -6.82 1.21
N THR A 333 14.33 -6.19 0.07
CA THR A 333 13.38 -5.27 -0.58
C THR A 333 13.61 -5.16 -2.07
N SER A 334 12.52 -4.93 -2.78
CA SER A 334 12.49 -4.61 -4.21
C SER A 334 12.60 -3.10 -4.49
N ALA A 335 12.59 -2.27 -3.45
CA ALA A 335 12.77 -0.83 -3.58
C ALA A 335 14.15 -0.48 -4.13
N SER A 336 14.23 0.54 -4.97
CA SER A 336 15.51 1.02 -5.54
C SER A 336 16.26 1.91 -4.56
N TYR A 337 15.52 2.64 -3.72
CA TYR A 337 16.07 3.58 -2.76
C TYR A 337 15.51 3.32 -1.36
N SER A 338 16.13 3.93 -0.36
CA SER A 338 15.64 3.93 1.01
C SER A 338 15.55 5.33 1.59
N LEU A 339 14.72 5.50 2.62
CA LEU A 339 14.78 6.64 3.54
C LEU A 339 15.10 6.08 4.92
N GLN A 340 16.28 6.43 5.42
CA GLN A 340 16.81 5.98 6.70
C GLN A 340 16.87 7.11 7.72
N GLU A 341 16.93 6.75 9.00
CA GLU A 341 17.43 7.63 10.05
C GLU A 341 18.96 7.79 9.88
N PRO A 342 19.53 9.00 10.07
CA PRO A 342 20.97 9.13 10.31
C PRO A 342 21.36 8.29 11.53
N LEU A 343 22.47 7.54 11.46
CA LEU A 343 22.97 6.65 12.54
C LEU A 343 23.13 7.37 13.89
N GLU A 344 23.34 8.69 13.86
CA GLU A 344 23.59 9.55 15.03
C GLU A 344 22.30 10.08 15.69
N ALA A 345 21.15 9.94 15.02
CA ALA A 345 19.90 10.58 15.41
C ALA A 345 18.84 9.56 15.86
N ARG A 346 18.92 9.15 17.13
CA ARG A 346 17.98 8.19 17.75
C ARG A 346 16.65 8.83 18.19
N THR A 347 15.99 9.58 17.32
CA THR A 347 14.66 10.14 17.63
C THR A 347 13.65 9.76 16.57
N LEU A 348 12.42 9.42 16.99
CA LEU A 348 11.29 8.91 16.20
C LEU A 348 10.87 9.78 14.98
N SER A 349 11.50 10.94 14.81
CA SER A 349 11.08 12.03 13.92
C SER A 349 11.84 12.07 12.58
N TYR A 350 12.99 11.41 12.45
CA TYR A 350 13.92 11.71 11.33
C TYR A 350 13.47 11.23 9.95
N TYR A 351 12.82 10.07 9.81
CA TYR A 351 12.33 9.65 8.49
C TYR A 351 11.12 10.47 8.04
N ILE A 352 10.29 10.96 8.98
CA ILE A 352 9.19 11.89 8.66
C ILE A 352 9.78 13.18 8.12
N HIS A 353 10.83 13.72 8.77
CA HIS A 353 11.56 14.88 8.25
C HIS A 353 12.23 14.59 6.91
N ALA A 354 12.90 13.45 6.75
CA ALA A 354 13.56 13.07 5.50
C ALA A 354 12.56 12.90 4.35
N LEU A 355 11.39 12.33 4.64
CA LEU A 355 10.29 12.21 3.69
C LEU A 355 9.71 13.59 3.36
N ILE A 356 9.41 14.41 4.36
CA ILE A 356 8.97 15.80 4.16
C ILE A 356 9.97 16.55 3.28
N LEU A 357 11.26 16.47 3.59
CA LEU A 357 12.33 17.10 2.82
C LEU A 357 12.37 16.56 1.38
N PHE A 358 12.28 15.24 1.19
CA PHE A 358 12.25 14.64 -0.14
C PHE A 358 11.06 15.15 -0.96
N LEU A 359 9.86 15.20 -0.36
CA LEU A 359 8.66 15.73 -1.00
C LEU A 359 8.79 17.23 -1.31
N TYR A 360 9.37 18.02 -0.40
CA TYR A 360 9.65 19.43 -0.62
C TYR A 360 10.67 19.66 -1.74
N LEU A 361 11.73 18.85 -1.81
CA LEU A 361 12.73 18.93 -2.86
C LEU A 361 12.10 18.59 -4.21
N LEU A 362 11.28 17.55 -4.31
CA LEU A 362 10.51 17.22 -5.51
C LEU A 362 9.68 18.41 -5.98
N PHE A 363 8.90 19.02 -5.08
CA PHE A 363 8.11 20.22 -5.37
C PHE A 363 9.00 21.41 -5.80
N SER A 364 10.07 21.67 -5.05
CA SER A 364 10.94 22.84 -5.29
C SER A 364 11.69 22.74 -6.62
N SER A 365 12.04 21.53 -7.06
CA SER A 365 12.68 21.31 -8.35
C SER A 365 11.83 21.73 -9.56
N ILE A 366 10.51 21.86 -9.37
CA ILE A 366 9.57 22.31 -10.40
C ILE A 366 9.39 23.83 -10.37
N VAL A 367 9.32 24.40 -9.15
CA VAL A 367 8.97 25.81 -8.94
C VAL A 367 10.20 26.73 -9.04
N TYR A 368 11.38 26.22 -8.67
CA TYR A 368 12.61 27.00 -8.55
C TYR A 368 13.70 26.49 -9.49
N THR A 369 14.47 27.40 -10.08
CA THR A 369 15.71 27.05 -10.79
C THR A 369 16.74 26.48 -9.80
N PRO A 370 17.73 25.68 -10.26
CA PRO A 370 18.71 25.02 -9.38
C PRO A 370 19.43 25.96 -8.40
N ALA A 371 19.62 27.22 -8.78
CA ALA A 371 20.25 28.25 -7.94
C ALA A 371 19.41 28.65 -6.70
N CYS A 372 18.08 28.49 -6.74
CA CYS A 372 17.17 28.89 -5.67
C CYS A 372 16.90 27.77 -4.64
N ILE A 373 17.14 26.51 -5.00
CA ILE A 373 16.93 25.36 -4.11
C ILE A 373 17.84 25.46 -2.88
N ASN A 374 19.10 25.88 -3.05
CA ASN A 374 20.08 26.03 -1.97
C ASN A 374 19.71 27.09 -0.92
N TYR A 375 19.00 28.16 -1.31
CA TYR A 375 18.59 29.23 -0.37
C TYR A 375 17.35 28.85 0.44
N HIS A 376 16.39 28.13 -0.16
CA HIS A 376 15.19 27.67 0.56
C HIS A 376 15.49 26.48 1.48
N PHE A 377 16.50 25.68 1.14
CA PHE A 377 17.04 24.56 1.92
C PHE A 377 17.47 24.98 3.34
N PHE A 378 18.05 26.18 3.49
CA PHE A 378 18.47 26.71 4.79
C PHE A 378 17.29 27.09 5.71
N PHE A 379 16.13 27.43 5.14
CA PHE A 379 14.96 27.87 5.89
C PHE A 379 14.09 26.72 6.39
N VAL A 380 14.04 25.61 5.65
CA VAL A 380 13.22 24.42 5.99
C VAL A 380 13.92 23.50 6.99
N ILE A 381 15.25 23.50 7.04
CA ILE A 381 16.01 22.68 7.99
C ILE A 381 16.06 23.31 9.40
N ASN A 382 15.74 24.60 9.53
CA ASN A 382 15.71 25.33 10.81
C ASN A 382 14.30 25.53 11.41
N LEU A 383 13.29 24.83 10.88
CA LEU A 383 11.94 24.70 11.44
C LEU A 383 11.69 23.24 11.81
#